data_AF-A0A1C2GHA4-F1
#
_entry.id   AF-A0A1C2GHA4-F1
#
_cell.length_a   1.000
_cell.length_b   1.000
_cell.length_c   1.000
_cell.angle_alpha   90.00
_cell.angle_beta   90.00
_cell.angle_gamma   90.00
#
_symmetry.space_group_name_H-M   'P 1'
#
loop_
_entity.id
_entity.type
_entity.pdbx_description
1 polymer ?
#
loop_
_entity_poly.entity_id
_entity_poly.type
_entity_poly.pdbx_seq_one_letter_code
_entity_poly.pdbx_strand_id
1 'polypeptide(L)'
;MTLSEIQTGLCRLIKSRPESDKGLDDYFTRVSRSDNLQLVKKIAQWWRMIQIEEFSVLTGNYLRATNMLGAHIHDFLKTEKYSAFRNEVGFQFLNYLVRTKHDRMTTILAELELNLIKQRLGDAVHYKKIWPVDPYEFIDHLMQNNYHAALELREGRYLVTVSSRFKDKVFSVKRLGI
;
A
#
# COMPACT_ATOMS: atom_id res chain seq x y z
N MET A 1 -16.61 -21.97 -25.33
CA MET A 1 -16.26 -20.77 -24.55
C MET A 1 -17.23 -19.64 -24.87
N THR A 2 -17.83 -19.04 -23.85
CA THR A 2 -18.58 -17.78 -23.96
C THR A 2 -17.63 -16.57 -23.87
N LEU A 3 -18.05 -15.39 -24.35
CA LEU A 3 -17.25 -14.17 -24.25
C LEU A 3 -16.85 -13.85 -22.79
N SER A 4 -17.75 -14.10 -21.85
CA SER A 4 -17.52 -13.90 -20.41
C SER A 4 -16.41 -14.80 -19.85
N GLU A 5 -16.36 -16.06 -20.30
CA GLU A 5 -15.31 -17.01 -19.93
C GLU A 5 -13.94 -16.57 -20.48
N ILE A 6 -13.91 -16.11 -21.74
CA ILE A 6 -12.70 -15.60 -22.39
C ILE A 6 -12.16 -14.37 -21.63
N GLN A 7 -13.02 -13.38 -21.35
CA GLN A 7 -12.64 -12.17 -20.61
C GLN A 7 -12.13 -12.51 -19.20
N THR A 8 -12.80 -13.43 -18.51
CA THR A 8 -12.40 -13.86 -17.17
C THR A 8 -11.05 -14.59 -17.20
N GLY A 9 -10.83 -15.47 -18.16
CA GLY A 9 -9.57 -16.19 -18.34
C GLY A 9 -8.41 -15.26 -18.66
N LEU A 10 -8.59 -14.33 -19.61
CA LEU A 10 -7.57 -13.33 -19.93
C LEU A 10 -7.25 -12.42 -18.75
N CYS A 11 -8.26 -11.98 -17.98
CA CYS A 11 -8.06 -11.17 -16.79
C CYS A 11 -7.28 -11.93 -15.70
N ARG A 12 -7.52 -13.23 -15.54
CA ARG A 12 -6.74 -14.08 -14.62
C ARG A 12 -5.29 -14.23 -15.06
N LEU A 13 -5.07 -14.46 -16.37
CA LEU A 13 -3.73 -14.53 -16.95
C LEU A 13 -2.94 -13.25 -16.74
N ILE A 14 -3.53 -12.08 -17.02
CA ILE A 14 -2.90 -10.76 -16.78
C ILE A 14 -2.56 -10.58 -15.30
N LYS A 15 -3.43 -11.03 -14.38
CA LYS A 15 -3.21 -10.93 -12.93
C LYS A 15 -2.29 -12.02 -12.36
N SER A 16 -1.73 -12.90 -13.20
CA SER A 16 -0.88 -14.04 -12.79
C SER A 16 -1.50 -14.90 -11.69
N ARG A 17 -2.83 -15.07 -11.71
CA ARG A 17 -3.54 -15.92 -10.75
C ARG A 17 -3.45 -17.38 -11.20
N PRO A 18 -3.29 -18.34 -10.27
CA PRO A 18 -3.30 -19.75 -10.62
C PRO A 18 -4.61 -20.08 -11.32
N GLU A 19 -4.50 -20.73 -12.47
CA GLU A 19 -5.67 -21.22 -13.20
C GLU A 19 -6.34 -22.30 -12.35
N SER A 20 -7.66 -22.18 -12.18
CA SER A 20 -8.43 -23.29 -11.62
C SER A 20 -8.26 -24.48 -12.57
N ASP A 21 -7.89 -25.65 -12.05
CA ASP A 21 -7.65 -26.96 -12.71
C ASP A 21 -8.73 -27.48 -13.69
N LYS A 22 -9.74 -26.67 -14.00
CA LYS A 22 -10.75 -26.97 -15.01
C LYS A 22 -10.18 -26.69 -16.39
N GLY A 23 -9.56 -27.70 -16.99
CA GLY A 23 -9.37 -27.86 -18.43
C GLY A 23 -8.84 -26.62 -19.14
N LEU A 24 -7.52 -26.45 -19.11
CA LEU A 24 -6.82 -25.43 -19.87
C LEU A 24 -7.14 -25.58 -21.37
N ASP A 25 -7.98 -24.68 -21.88
CA ASP A 25 -8.19 -24.53 -23.32
C ASP A 25 -6.85 -24.22 -24.01
N ASP A 26 -6.55 -24.88 -25.12
CA ASP A 26 -5.33 -24.69 -25.91
C ASP A 26 -5.06 -23.20 -26.22
N TYR A 27 -6.12 -22.41 -26.34
CA TYR A 27 -6.03 -20.96 -26.48
C TYR A 27 -5.30 -20.29 -25.31
N PHE A 28 -5.69 -20.55 -24.05
CA PHE A 28 -5.08 -19.92 -22.88
C PHE A 28 -3.65 -20.40 -22.65
N THR A 29 -3.34 -21.65 -22.97
CA THR A 29 -1.97 -22.19 -22.96
C THR A 29 -1.07 -21.47 -23.97
N ARG A 30 -1.59 -21.14 -25.16
CA ARG A 30 -0.85 -20.35 -26.16
C ARG A 30 -0.64 -18.90 -25.70
N VAL A 31 -1.69 -18.28 -25.17
CA VAL A 31 -1.63 -16.88 -24.70
C VAL A 31 -0.70 -16.74 -23.49
N SER A 32 -0.71 -17.70 -22.58
CA SER A 32 0.15 -17.71 -21.38
C SER A 32 1.65 -17.70 -21.72
N ARG A 33 2.01 -18.30 -22.85
CA ARG A 33 3.38 -18.37 -23.40
C ARG A 33 3.74 -17.20 -24.33
N SER A 34 2.81 -16.30 -24.64
CA SER A 34 3.07 -15.20 -25.58
C SER A 34 3.86 -14.06 -24.95
N ASP A 35 4.81 -13.50 -25.69
CA ASP A 35 5.58 -12.33 -25.26
C ASP A 35 4.69 -11.10 -25.03
N ASN A 36 3.62 -10.96 -25.82
CA ASN A 36 2.64 -9.90 -25.67
C ASN A 36 1.95 -9.96 -24.30
N LEU A 37 1.60 -11.15 -23.80
CA LEU A 37 1.03 -11.25 -22.46
C LEU A 37 2.05 -10.84 -21.39
N GLN A 38 3.32 -11.20 -21.55
CA GLN A 38 4.37 -10.79 -20.61
C GLN A 38 4.55 -9.27 -20.59
N LEU A 39 4.49 -8.62 -21.75
CA LEU A 39 4.51 -7.16 -21.84
C LEU A 39 3.28 -6.53 -21.15
N VAL A 40 2.08 -7.05 -21.43
CA VAL A 40 0.84 -6.58 -20.80
C VAL A 40 0.90 -6.74 -19.28
N LYS A 41 1.44 -7.85 -18.77
CA LYS A 41 1.66 -8.07 -17.33
C LYS A 41 2.57 -7.00 -16.74
N LYS A 42 3.71 -6.71 -17.39
CA LYS A 42 4.65 -5.66 -16.94
C LYS A 42 4.00 -4.28 -16.91
N ILE A 43 3.27 -3.92 -17.98
CA ILE A 43 2.53 -2.65 -18.06
C ILE A 43 1.48 -2.57 -16.94
N ALA A 44 0.70 -3.63 -16.75
CA ALA A 44 -0.33 -3.68 -15.70
C ALA A 44 0.29 -3.54 -14.30
N GLN A 45 1.40 -4.25 -14.03
CA GLN A 45 2.13 -4.13 -12.76
C GLN A 45 2.68 -2.72 -12.55
N TRP A 46 3.27 -2.12 -13.59
CA TRP A 46 3.80 -0.75 -13.53
C TRP A 46 2.72 0.28 -13.20
N TRP A 47 1.57 0.21 -13.89
CA TRP A 47 0.42 1.06 -13.58
C TRP A 47 -0.08 0.87 -12.14
N ARG A 48 -0.06 -0.36 -11.61
CA ARG A 48 -0.45 -0.61 -10.21
C ARG A 48 0.54 -0.04 -9.22
N MET A 49 1.84 -0.10 -9.51
CA MET A 49 2.87 0.53 -8.68
C MET A 49 2.61 2.03 -8.57
N ILE A 50 2.40 2.72 -9.69
CA ILE A 50 2.09 4.15 -9.71
C ILE A 50 0.82 4.47 -8.91
N GLN A 51 -0.25 3.69 -9.10
CA GLN A 51 -1.50 3.91 -8.39
C GLN A 51 -1.38 3.76 -6.87
N ILE A 52 -0.61 2.76 -6.42
CA ILE A 52 -0.34 2.55 -5.01
C ILE A 52 0.47 3.73 -4.47
N GLU A 53 1.55 4.11 -5.16
CA GLU A 53 2.41 5.23 -4.77
C GLU A 53 1.65 6.56 -4.61
N GLU A 54 0.78 6.88 -5.55
CA GLU A 54 0.00 8.12 -5.49
C GLU A 54 -1.08 8.09 -4.40
N PHE A 55 -1.49 6.89 -3.95
CA PHE A 55 -2.50 6.75 -2.89
C PHE A 55 -1.89 6.70 -1.50
N SER A 56 -0.79 5.97 -1.33
CA SER A 56 -0.04 5.84 -0.07
C SER A 56 1.16 6.77 -0.08
N VAL A 57 0.93 8.09 0.03
CA VAL A 57 1.98 9.10 -0.10
C VAL A 57 3.04 8.96 0.99
N LEU A 58 2.63 8.87 2.26
CA LEU A 58 3.58 8.80 3.38
C LEU A 58 4.29 7.45 3.41
N THR A 59 3.51 6.36 3.35
CA THR A 59 4.06 5.00 3.40
C THR A 59 4.90 4.72 2.15
N GLY A 60 4.43 5.16 0.98
CA GLY A 60 5.15 5.03 -0.29
C GLY A 60 6.46 5.80 -0.30
N ASN A 61 6.48 7.04 0.18
CA ASN A 61 7.72 7.82 0.27
C ASN A 61 8.73 7.17 1.22
N TYR A 62 8.28 6.68 2.39
CA TYR A 62 9.16 5.96 3.32
C TYR A 62 9.74 4.69 2.71
N LEU A 63 8.89 3.87 2.08
CA LEU A 63 9.32 2.64 1.43
C LEU A 63 10.24 2.90 0.23
N ARG A 64 10.03 4.01 -0.49
CA ARG A 64 10.92 4.43 -1.59
C ARG A 64 12.28 4.83 -1.05
N ALA A 65 12.31 5.63 0.00
CA ALA A 65 13.54 6.09 0.64
C ALA A 65 14.37 4.94 1.25
N THR A 66 13.70 3.88 1.69
CA THR A 66 14.34 2.67 2.22
C THR A 66 14.58 1.60 1.14
N ASN A 67 14.28 1.89 -0.13
CA ASN A 67 14.39 0.97 -1.26
C ASN A 67 13.61 -0.36 -1.11
N MET A 68 12.53 -0.35 -0.30
CA MET A 68 11.69 -1.51 -0.02
C MET A 68 10.37 -1.51 -0.81
N LEU A 69 9.99 -0.37 -1.40
CA LEU A 69 8.69 -0.19 -2.07
C LEU A 69 8.39 -1.23 -3.15
N GLY A 70 9.34 -1.46 -4.06
CA GLY A 70 9.17 -2.43 -5.15
C GLY A 70 8.94 -3.85 -4.64
N ALA A 71 9.67 -4.25 -3.59
CA ALA A 71 9.52 -5.57 -2.98
C ALA A 71 8.13 -5.75 -2.35
N HIS A 72 7.68 -4.77 -1.55
CA HIS A 72 6.36 -4.86 -0.92
C HIS A 72 5.21 -4.84 -1.93
N ILE A 73 5.30 -4.02 -2.98
CA ILE A 73 4.25 -4.01 -4.02
C ILE A 73 4.26 -5.33 -4.80
N HIS A 74 5.44 -5.86 -5.13
CA HIS A 74 5.54 -7.15 -5.80
C HIS A 74 4.89 -8.27 -4.98
N ASP A 75 5.22 -8.33 -3.68
CA ASP A 75 4.64 -9.32 -2.77
C ASP A 75 3.12 -9.14 -2.64
N PHE A 76 2.64 -7.91 -2.45
CA PHE A 76 1.21 -7.60 -2.41
C PHE A 76 0.46 -8.05 -3.68
N LEU A 77 0.99 -7.74 -4.87
CA LEU A 77 0.36 -8.10 -6.13
C LEU A 77 0.36 -9.62 -6.37
N LYS A 78 1.28 -10.35 -5.76
CA LYS A 78 1.37 -11.81 -5.83
C LYS A 78 0.44 -12.50 -4.84
N THR A 79 0.29 -11.99 -3.62
CA THR A 79 -0.46 -12.66 -2.55
C THR A 79 -1.93 -12.26 -2.50
N GLU A 80 -2.27 -11.01 -2.83
CA GLU A 80 -3.61 -10.48 -2.59
C GLU A 80 -4.54 -10.54 -3.80
N LYS A 81 -5.83 -10.77 -3.53
CA LYS A 81 -6.89 -10.48 -4.50
C LYS A 81 -7.16 -8.97 -4.48
N TYR A 82 -6.44 -8.22 -5.29
CA TYR A 82 -6.62 -6.77 -5.37
C TYR A 82 -7.73 -6.34 -6.35
N SER A 83 -8.30 -5.17 -6.07
CA SER A 83 -9.35 -4.51 -6.86
C SER A 83 -8.82 -3.98 -8.19
N ALA A 84 -9.73 -3.70 -9.13
CA ALA A 84 -9.37 -2.94 -10.33
C ALA A 84 -9.34 -1.42 -10.08
N PHE A 85 -10.02 -0.94 -9.03
CA PHE A 85 -10.21 0.47 -8.73
C PHE A 85 -9.02 1.05 -7.96
N ARG A 86 -8.52 2.21 -8.40
CA ARG A 86 -7.32 2.86 -7.86
C ARG A 86 -7.37 3.05 -6.33
N ASN A 87 -8.46 3.66 -5.84
CA ASN A 87 -8.60 3.98 -4.41
C ASN A 87 -8.70 2.73 -3.54
N GLU A 88 -9.30 1.66 -4.05
CA GLU A 88 -9.41 0.40 -3.32
C GLU A 88 -8.07 -0.35 -3.26
N VAL A 89 -7.28 -0.32 -4.34
CA VAL A 89 -5.98 -0.99 -4.38
C VAL A 89 -5.00 -0.37 -3.38
N GLY A 90 -4.92 0.95 -3.31
CA GLY A 90 -4.06 1.63 -2.34
C GLY A 90 -4.50 1.35 -0.89
N PHE A 91 -5.81 1.35 -0.63
CA PHE A 91 -6.34 0.97 0.68
C PHE A 91 -6.04 -0.50 1.03
N GLN A 92 -6.17 -1.41 0.06
CA GLN A 92 -5.82 -2.82 0.22
C GLN A 92 -4.32 -3.01 0.47
N PHE A 93 -3.47 -2.25 -0.22
CA PHE A 93 -2.01 -2.29 -0.01
C PHE A 93 -1.64 -1.87 1.40
N LEU A 94 -2.16 -0.75 1.89
CA LEU A 94 -1.90 -0.31 3.26
C LEU A 94 -2.39 -1.34 4.29
N ASN A 95 -3.60 -1.92 4.11
CA ASN A 95 -4.08 -2.97 5.00
C ASN A 95 -3.22 -4.23 4.95
N TYR A 96 -2.71 -4.58 3.77
CA TYR A 96 -1.75 -5.67 3.61
C TYR A 96 -0.50 -5.41 4.46
N LEU A 97 0.12 -4.24 4.36
CA LEU A 97 1.31 -3.89 5.15
C LEU A 97 1.08 -3.94 6.67
N VAL A 98 -0.11 -3.52 7.12
CA VAL A 98 -0.49 -3.61 8.54
C VAL A 98 -0.64 -5.07 8.99
N ARG A 99 -1.23 -5.92 8.14
CA ARG A 99 -1.50 -7.33 8.47
C ARG A 99 -0.23 -8.18 8.48
N THR A 100 0.67 -7.96 7.54
CA THR A 100 1.90 -8.75 7.38
C THR A 100 2.99 -8.39 8.39
N LYS A 101 2.82 -7.32 9.17
CA LYS A 101 3.73 -6.88 10.24
C LYS A 101 5.18 -6.80 9.77
N HIS A 102 5.43 -5.94 8.79
CA HIS A 102 6.77 -5.59 8.32
C HIS A 102 7.58 -4.84 9.39
N ASP A 103 8.63 -4.11 9.00
CA ASP A 103 9.37 -3.28 9.95
C ASP A 103 8.43 -2.32 10.69
N ARG A 104 8.85 -1.98 11.92
CA ARG A 104 8.01 -1.24 12.86
C ARG A 104 7.51 0.08 12.28
N MET A 105 8.33 0.81 11.53
CA MET A 105 7.92 2.10 10.96
C MET A 105 7.01 1.95 9.76
N THR A 106 7.22 0.98 8.87
CA THR A 106 6.27 0.68 7.80
C THR A 106 4.88 0.42 8.36
N THR A 107 4.76 -0.42 9.40
CA THR A 107 3.45 -0.70 10.01
C THR A 107 2.86 0.55 10.66
N ILE A 108 3.64 1.33 11.39
CA ILE A 108 3.17 2.55 12.05
C ILE A 108 2.64 3.58 11.02
N LEU A 109 3.37 3.79 9.92
CA LEU A 109 2.97 4.69 8.85
C LEU A 109 1.74 4.21 8.12
N ALA A 110 1.70 2.92 7.76
CA ALA A 110 0.54 2.36 7.08
C ALA A 110 -0.72 2.45 7.94
N GLU A 111 -0.61 2.20 9.26
CA GLU A 111 -1.71 2.40 10.19
C GLU A 111 -2.13 3.88 10.29
N LEU A 112 -1.18 4.81 10.40
CA LEU A 112 -1.50 6.24 10.44
C LEU A 112 -2.26 6.65 9.17
N GLU A 113 -1.68 6.38 8.01
CA GLU A 113 -2.22 6.78 6.71
C GLU A 113 -3.61 6.19 6.47
N LEU A 114 -3.85 4.92 6.81
CA LEU A 114 -5.18 4.31 6.80
C LEU A 114 -6.19 5.06 7.66
N ASN A 115 -5.80 5.42 8.88
CA ASN A 115 -6.70 6.10 9.81
C ASN A 115 -6.98 7.54 9.37
N LEU A 116 -6.02 8.23 8.75
CA LEU A 116 -6.24 9.54 8.14
C LEU A 116 -7.21 9.46 6.95
N ILE A 117 -7.05 8.44 6.10
CA ILE A 117 -7.95 8.22 4.96
C ILE A 117 -9.37 7.92 5.45
N LYS A 118 -9.53 7.02 6.42
CA LYS A 118 -10.83 6.69 7.03
C LYS A 118 -11.50 7.93 7.63
N GLN A 119 -10.75 8.74 8.38
CA GLN A 119 -11.27 9.98 8.94
C GLN A 119 -11.73 10.95 7.84
N ARG A 120 -10.96 11.09 6.76
CA ARG A 120 -11.33 11.92 5.60
C ARG A 120 -12.60 11.42 4.90
N LEU A 121 -12.83 10.11 4.87
CA LEU A 121 -14.03 9.50 4.31
C LEU A 121 -15.26 9.61 5.24
N GLY A 122 -15.09 10.15 6.46
CA GLY A 122 -16.16 10.31 7.43
C GLY A 122 -16.35 9.11 8.35
N ASP A 123 -15.46 8.11 8.30
CA ASP A 123 -15.54 6.96 9.19
C ASP A 123 -15.24 7.35 10.64
N ALA A 124 -15.84 6.64 11.59
CA ALA A 124 -15.50 6.77 12.99
C ALA A 124 -14.10 6.19 13.25
N VAL A 125 -13.15 7.05 13.61
CA VAL A 125 -11.75 6.65 13.85
C VAL A 125 -11.35 6.91 15.30
N HIS A 126 -10.74 5.89 15.91
CA HIS A 126 -10.03 6.01 17.18
C HIS A 126 -8.70 5.26 17.09
N TYR A 127 -7.67 5.96 16.61
CA TYR A 127 -6.31 5.41 16.53
C TYR A 127 -5.42 6.08 17.56
N LYS A 128 -4.63 5.25 18.27
CA LYS A 128 -3.60 5.67 19.21
C LYS A 128 -2.40 4.76 19.06
N LYS A 129 -1.22 5.31 18.79
CA LYS A 129 0.02 4.54 18.63
C LYS A 129 1.20 5.29 19.19
N ILE A 130 2.16 4.55 19.74
CA ILE A 130 3.43 5.10 20.23
C ILE A 130 4.46 5.03 19.11
N TRP A 131 4.95 6.20 18.71
CA TRP A 131 6.01 6.40 17.74
C TRP A 131 7.36 6.51 18.44
N PRO A 132 8.43 5.97 17.84
CA PRO A 132 9.79 6.02 18.38
C PRO A 132 10.54 7.35 18.07
N VAL A 133 9.97 8.21 17.23
CA VAL A 133 10.54 9.48 16.77
C VAL A 133 9.46 10.56 16.75
N ASP A 134 9.85 11.83 16.66
CA ASP A 134 8.90 12.94 16.52
C ASP A 134 8.10 12.80 15.21
N PRO A 135 6.77 12.59 15.29
CA PRO A 135 5.93 12.37 14.12
C PRO A 135 5.85 13.58 13.17
N TYR A 136 5.92 14.82 13.68
CA TYR A 136 5.81 15.99 12.81
C TYR A 136 7.06 16.16 11.96
N GLU A 137 8.24 16.06 12.59
CA GLU A 137 9.53 16.18 11.91
C GLU A 137 9.73 15.03 10.91
N PHE A 138 9.38 13.80 11.31
CA PHE A 138 9.44 12.63 10.43
C PHE A 138 8.53 12.78 9.19
N ILE A 139 7.28 13.20 9.39
CA ILE A 139 6.33 13.40 8.27
C ILE A 139 6.81 14.53 7.37
N ASP A 140 7.32 15.63 7.91
CA ASP A 140 7.83 16.74 7.12
C ASP A 140 9.00 16.29 6.21
N HIS A 141 9.95 15.55 6.76
CA HIS A 141 11.03 14.96 5.97
C HIS A 141 10.55 13.99 4.89
N LEU A 142 9.54 13.17 5.16
CA LEU A 142 8.94 12.29 4.15
C LEU A 142 8.23 13.07 3.04
N MET A 143 7.55 14.16 3.38
CA MET A 143 6.87 15.02 2.40
C MET A 143 7.86 15.79 1.52
N GLN A 144 9.01 16.16 2.07
CA GLN A 144 10.11 16.80 1.35
C GLN A 144 11.01 15.81 0.58
N ASN A 145 10.71 14.50 0.64
CA ASN A 145 11.53 13.43 0.07
C ASN A 145 12.98 13.45 0.58
N ASN A 146 13.18 13.92 1.82
CA ASN A 146 14.48 14.07 2.49
C ASN A 146 14.59 13.09 3.67
N TYR A 147 14.42 11.81 3.40
CA TYR A 147 14.45 10.78 4.45
C TYR A 147 15.81 10.62 5.12
N HIS A 148 16.91 10.97 4.45
CA HIS A 148 18.24 10.91 5.06
C HIS A 148 18.35 11.86 6.26
N ALA A 149 17.69 13.03 6.23
CA ALA A 149 17.56 13.90 7.40
C ALA A 149 16.68 13.27 8.50
N ALA A 150 15.71 12.42 8.13
CA ALA A 150 14.89 11.67 9.08
C ALA A 150 15.66 10.59 9.88
N LEU A 151 16.90 10.25 9.51
CA LEU A 151 17.75 9.36 10.30
C LEU A 151 18.38 10.06 11.52
N GLU A 152 18.43 11.39 11.51
CA GLU A 152 18.97 12.20 12.61
C GLU A 152 17.88 12.65 13.60
N LEU A 153 16.67 12.11 13.46
CA LEU A 153 15.53 12.52 14.28
C LEU A 153 15.74 12.22 15.74
N ARG A 154 15.14 13.09 16.55
CA ARG A 154 15.10 12.92 18.00
C ARG A 154 14.29 11.67 18.35
N GLU A 155 15.00 10.67 18.86
CA GLU A 155 14.37 9.50 19.46
C GLU A 155 13.55 9.89 20.69
N GLY A 156 12.45 9.17 20.90
CA GLY A 156 11.61 9.33 22.07
C GLY A 156 10.30 8.56 21.96
N ARG A 157 9.43 8.73 22.96
CA ARG A 157 8.11 8.09 22.96
C ARG A 157 7.03 9.13 22.69
N TYR A 158 6.43 9.06 21.51
CA TYR A 158 5.42 10.01 21.07
C TYR A 158 4.07 9.30 20.88
N LEU A 159 3.05 9.67 21.65
CA LEU A 159 1.70 9.18 21.44
C LEU A 159 1.04 9.97 20.31
N VAL A 160 0.84 9.32 19.17
CA VAL A 160 0.05 9.84 18.07
C VAL A 160 -1.39 9.38 18.23
N THR A 161 -2.32 10.32 18.14
CA THR A 161 -3.75 10.06 18.17
C THR A 161 -4.39 10.58 16.90
N VAL A 162 -5.22 9.78 16.25
CA VAL A 162 -6.14 10.20 15.18
C VAL A 162 -7.54 9.97 15.70
N SER A 163 -8.39 11.00 15.66
CA SER A 163 -9.75 10.90 16.14
C SER A 163 -10.69 11.73 15.29
N SER A 164 -11.84 11.14 14.93
CA SER A 164 -12.95 11.85 14.29
C SER A 164 -13.54 12.98 15.15
N ARG A 165 -13.17 13.07 16.43
CA ARG A 165 -13.58 14.17 17.33
C ARG A 165 -12.72 15.43 17.17
N PHE A 166 -11.58 15.35 16.50
CA PHE A 166 -10.78 16.53 16.23
C PHE A 166 -11.48 17.38 15.16
N LYS A 167 -11.78 18.64 15.50
CA LYS A 167 -12.41 19.59 14.57
C LYS A 167 -11.37 20.28 13.68
N ASP A 168 -10.24 20.68 14.27
CA ASP A 168 -9.26 21.56 13.63
C ASP A 168 -7.90 20.89 13.39
N LYS A 169 -7.79 19.58 13.63
CA LYS A 169 -6.52 18.84 13.55
C LYS A 169 -6.71 17.49 12.89
N VAL A 170 -5.75 17.13 12.04
CA VAL A 170 -5.67 15.84 11.36
C VAL A 170 -5.25 14.73 12.33
N PHE A 171 -4.30 15.02 13.22
CA PHE A 171 -3.89 14.15 14.32
C PHE A 171 -3.32 15.00 15.47
N SER A 172 -3.10 14.38 16.63
CA SER A 172 -2.42 15.01 17.75
C SER A 172 -1.23 14.17 18.22
N VAL A 173 -0.21 14.86 18.72
CA VAL A 173 1.03 14.24 19.21
C VAL A 173 1.25 14.67 20.65
N LYS A 174 1.55 13.71 21.54
CA LYS A 174 1.95 13.96 22.93
C LYS A 174 3.24 13.20 23.22
N ARG A 175 4.31 13.91 23.59
CA ARG A 175 5.54 13.28 24.10
C ARG A 175 5.27 12.66 25.48
N LEU A 176 5.67 11.41 25.68
CA LEU A 176 5.38 10.62 26.89
C LEU A 176 6.55 10.57 27.90
N GLY A 177 7.64 11.29 27.63
CA GLY A 177 8.90 11.16 28.37
C GLY A 177 9.93 10.31 27.62
N ILE A 178 11.16 10.27 28.14
CA ILE A 178 12.24 9.37 27.68
C ILE A 178 11.99 8.00 28.31
#